data_AF-A0A433PZ83-F1
#
_entry.id   AF-A0A433PZ83-F1
#
_cell.length_a   1.000
_cell.length_b   1.000
_cell.length_c   1.000
_cell.angle_alpha   90.00
_cell.angle_beta   90.00
_cell.angle_gamma   90.00
#
_symmetry.space_group_name_H-M   'P 1'
#
loop_
_entity.id
_entity.type
_entity.pdbx_description
1 polymer ?
#
loop_
_entity_poly.entity_id
_entity_poly.type
_entity_poly.pdbx_seq_one_letter_code
_entity_poly.pdbx_strand_id
1 'polypeptide(L)'
;ETGTFWSPGPKWQSRYCSGPVSIVVEPTLVPSVIHSPEPCLSILLELPDIVEDKKIDLDRLTLQRKVVNPAFHRSWPTQPFGEVTVSLFKQIDELHCRAELDHANPLPYHFRLTLDALGKIAFNFEFHALDDQLGKYAEAWEQIMNGFSQILFLLFPWLDIFAFLFPSRRKLNEVMKDMDELLYRIIEEKRAEIRNGKYRSADTQDMDLLALMIEAADAEEDPMLTKKELR
;
A
#
# COMPACT_ATOMS: atom_id res chain seq x y z
N GLU A 1 21.97 -31.30 43.77
CA GLU A 1 23.08 -30.58 44.42
C GLU A 1 23.41 -29.36 43.56
N THR A 2 23.45 -28.17 44.22
CA THR A 2 24.14 -26.90 43.86
C THR A 2 24.01 -26.36 42.41
N GLY A 3 23.38 -25.21 42.11
CA GLY A 3 23.57 -23.86 42.67
C GLY A 3 24.47 -23.04 41.72
N THR A 4 24.03 -21.95 41.07
CA THR A 4 24.23 -20.54 41.47
C THR A 4 23.60 -19.64 40.38
N PHE A 5 22.61 -18.79 40.65
CA PHE A 5 22.67 -17.41 41.18
C PHE A 5 23.71 -16.49 40.53
N TRP A 6 23.25 -15.64 39.59
CA TRP A 6 23.87 -14.36 39.25
C TRP A 6 22.77 -13.31 39.00
N SER A 7 22.84 -12.21 39.74
CA SER A 7 21.99 -11.01 39.67
C SER A 7 22.66 -9.93 38.79
N PRO A 8 21.96 -8.90 38.29
CA PRO A 8 22.28 -8.23 37.03
C PRO A 8 23.23 -7.01 37.16
N GLY A 9 24.11 -6.86 36.17
CA GLY A 9 24.86 -5.63 35.86
C GLY A 9 24.23 -4.86 34.68
N PRO A 10 24.63 -3.60 34.43
CA PRO A 10 23.75 -2.51 33.99
C PRO A 10 23.15 -2.72 32.60
N LYS A 11 21.85 -2.44 32.50
CA LYS A 11 21.07 -2.39 31.26
C LYS A 11 21.60 -1.29 30.33
N TRP A 12 22.51 -1.66 29.44
CA TRP A 12 22.66 -0.97 28.17
C TRP A 12 21.52 -1.43 27.25
N GLN A 13 20.41 -0.69 27.24
CA GLN A 13 19.32 -0.91 26.28
C GLN A 13 19.77 -0.46 24.88
N SER A 14 20.51 -1.32 24.19
CA SER A 14 20.57 -1.30 22.72
C SER A 14 19.25 -1.88 22.20
N ARG A 15 18.26 -1.02 21.94
CA ARG A 15 16.97 -1.41 21.33
C ARG A 15 17.11 -1.55 19.82
N TYR A 16 17.79 -2.61 19.41
CA TYR A 16 17.62 -3.16 18.07
C TYR A 16 17.37 -4.65 18.27
N CYS A 17 16.18 -5.14 17.87
CA CYS A 17 15.85 -6.56 17.90
C CYS A 17 16.63 -7.28 16.81
N SER A 18 17.93 -7.50 17.04
CA SER A 18 18.76 -8.38 16.22
C SER A 18 18.56 -9.83 16.64
N GLY A 19 17.33 -10.34 16.48
CA GLY A 19 17.00 -11.75 16.72
C GLY A 19 17.23 -12.60 15.45
N PRO A 20 17.45 -13.91 15.56
CA PRO A 20 17.48 -14.79 14.40
C PRO A 20 16.12 -14.81 13.71
N VAL A 21 16.11 -14.62 12.38
CA VAL A 21 14.92 -14.77 11.55
C VAL A 21 14.63 -16.26 11.40
N SER A 22 13.50 -16.72 11.95
CA SER A 22 13.05 -18.10 11.84
C SER A 22 11.95 -18.22 10.79
N ILE A 23 12.17 -19.05 9.76
CA ILE A 23 11.18 -19.31 8.72
C ILE A 23 10.35 -20.53 9.14
N VAL A 24 9.03 -20.33 9.30
CA VAL A 24 8.09 -21.42 9.61
C VAL A 24 7.50 -21.93 8.29
N VAL A 25 7.93 -23.12 7.85
CA VAL A 25 7.50 -23.74 6.58
C VAL A 25 6.43 -24.80 6.82
N GLU A 26 6.29 -25.29 8.05
CA GLU A 26 5.41 -26.41 8.36
C GLU A 26 3.93 -25.96 8.49
N PRO A 27 3.01 -26.46 7.63
CA PRO A 27 1.62 -25.97 7.58
C PRO A 27 0.85 -26.13 8.91
N THR A 28 1.22 -27.10 9.74
CA THR A 28 0.60 -27.37 11.05
C THR A 28 0.99 -26.34 12.11
N LEU A 29 2.14 -25.69 11.97
CA LEU A 29 2.65 -24.66 12.89
C LEU A 29 2.25 -23.24 12.46
N VAL A 30 1.79 -23.06 11.23
CA VAL A 30 1.33 -21.76 10.69
C VAL A 30 0.15 -21.19 11.49
N PRO A 31 -0.93 -21.93 11.83
CA PRO A 31 -2.04 -21.38 12.60
C PRO A 31 -1.63 -20.89 13.99
N SER A 32 -0.72 -21.60 14.67
CA SER A 32 -0.22 -21.19 15.99
C SER A 32 0.62 -19.91 15.95
N VAL A 33 1.26 -19.63 14.81
CA VAL A 33 2.04 -18.41 14.60
C VAL A 33 1.13 -17.25 14.20
N ILE A 34 0.17 -17.47 13.30
CA ILE A 34 -0.78 -16.45 12.84
C ILE A 34 -1.76 -16.01 13.95
N HIS A 35 -2.26 -16.94 14.76
CA HIS A 35 -3.20 -16.65 15.86
C HIS A 35 -2.47 -16.38 17.18
N SER A 36 -1.15 -16.22 17.16
CA SER A 36 -0.39 -15.86 18.35
C SER A 36 -0.82 -14.48 18.84
N PRO A 37 -1.15 -14.32 20.14
CA PRO A 37 -1.48 -13.02 20.70
C PRO A 37 -0.26 -12.08 20.82
N GLU A 38 0.95 -12.57 20.51
CA GLU A 38 2.16 -11.77 20.59
C GLU A 38 2.37 -10.88 19.34
N PRO A 39 2.72 -9.59 19.51
CA PRO A 39 2.97 -8.64 18.41
C PRO A 39 4.26 -8.92 17.60
N CYS A 40 4.85 -10.11 17.75
CA CYS A 40 6.18 -10.46 17.25
C CYS A 40 6.29 -10.65 15.73
N LEU A 41 5.16 -10.66 15.00
CA LEU A 41 5.12 -10.74 13.52
C LEU A 41 5.30 -9.39 12.81
N SER A 42 5.58 -8.30 13.55
CA SER A 42 5.63 -6.92 13.05
C SER A 42 6.83 -6.58 12.15
N ILE A 43 7.77 -7.49 11.90
CA ILE A 43 9.06 -7.18 11.27
C ILE A 43 8.98 -7.04 9.73
N LEU A 44 7.90 -7.49 9.07
CA LEU A 44 7.86 -7.58 7.60
C LEU A 44 7.16 -6.43 6.86
N LEU A 45 6.61 -5.42 7.56
CA LEU A 45 5.88 -4.30 6.94
C LEU A 45 6.45 -2.92 7.29
N GLU A 46 7.76 -2.83 7.58
CA GLU A 46 8.45 -1.54 7.68
C GLU A 46 8.64 -0.92 6.28
N LEU A 47 7.55 -0.36 5.74
CA LEU A 47 7.60 0.56 4.62
C LEU A 47 8.27 1.88 5.07
N PRO A 48 9.06 2.56 4.21
CA PRO A 48 9.99 3.62 4.62
C PRO A 48 9.39 4.93 5.15
N ASP A 49 8.08 5.04 5.36
CA ASP A 49 7.45 6.19 6.02
C ASP A 49 7.16 5.98 7.52
N ILE A 50 7.54 4.83 8.09
CA ILE A 50 7.28 4.47 9.51
C ILE A 50 8.56 4.60 10.37
N VAL A 51 9.63 5.24 9.87
CA VAL A 51 10.85 5.48 10.66
C VAL A 51 10.73 6.74 11.55
N GLU A 52 9.69 7.57 11.36
CA GLU A 52 9.34 8.61 12.34
C GLU A 52 8.56 8.01 13.52
N ASP A 53 9.31 7.52 14.51
CA ASP A 53 9.01 7.49 15.94
C ASP A 53 7.60 7.01 16.37
N LYS A 54 7.03 6.02 15.67
CA LYS A 54 5.81 5.37 16.13
C LYS A 54 5.95 3.86 16.03
N LYS A 55 6.17 3.25 17.19
CA LYS A 55 5.72 1.89 17.51
C LYS A 55 4.43 1.63 16.72
N ILE A 56 4.42 0.60 15.87
CA ILE A 56 3.20 0.14 15.19
C ILE A 56 2.15 -0.05 16.28
N ASP A 57 1.21 0.89 16.33
CA ASP A 57 0.19 0.93 17.36
C ASP A 57 -0.90 -0.05 16.93
N LEU A 58 -0.96 -1.20 17.60
CA LEU A 58 -1.90 -2.27 17.28
C LEU A 58 -3.34 -1.75 17.32
N ASP A 59 -3.62 -0.78 18.19
CA ASP A 59 -4.93 -0.14 18.30
C ASP A 59 -5.23 0.69 17.04
N ARG A 60 -4.24 1.41 16.49
CA ARG A 60 -4.37 2.13 15.21
C ARG A 60 -4.62 1.19 14.04
N LEU A 61 -3.89 0.07 13.95
CA LEU A 61 -4.11 -0.91 12.88
C LEU A 61 -5.52 -1.53 12.96
N THR A 62 -5.98 -1.79 14.19
CA THR A 62 -7.33 -2.30 14.42
C THR A 62 -8.38 -1.28 14.00
N LEU A 63 -8.16 0.00 14.29
CA LEU A 63 -9.01 1.11 13.87
C LEU A 63 -9.07 1.24 12.34
N GLN A 64 -7.91 1.25 11.67
CA GLN A 64 -7.84 1.31 10.20
C GLN A 64 -8.63 0.16 9.56
N ARG A 65 -8.47 -1.07 10.08
CA ARG A 65 -9.24 -2.23 9.60
C ARG A 65 -10.74 -2.07 9.85
N LYS A 66 -11.14 -1.45 10.96
CA LYS A 66 -12.56 -1.20 11.26
C LYS A 66 -13.20 -0.27 10.24
N VAL A 67 -12.48 0.74 9.75
CA VAL A 67 -12.95 1.69 8.72
C VAL A 67 -12.89 1.07 7.32
N VAL A 68 -11.81 0.36 7.02
CA VAL A 68 -11.55 -0.20 5.68
C VAL A 68 -12.44 -1.42 5.40
N ASN A 69 -12.58 -2.35 6.35
CA ASN A 69 -13.27 -3.62 6.11
C ASN A 69 -14.71 -3.45 5.60
N PRO A 70 -15.56 -2.57 6.16
CA PRO A 70 -16.91 -2.35 5.63
C PRO A 70 -16.92 -1.92 4.17
N ALA A 71 -15.97 -1.07 3.76
CA ALA A 71 -15.84 -0.61 2.38
C ALA A 71 -15.53 -1.77 1.41
N PHE A 72 -14.85 -2.82 1.87
CA PHE A 72 -14.52 -4.02 1.10
C PHE A 72 -15.58 -5.14 1.15
N HIS A 73 -16.53 -5.12 2.09
CA HIS A 73 -17.60 -6.13 2.16
C HIS A 73 -18.70 -5.91 1.11
N ARG A 74 -18.73 -4.75 0.46
CA ARG A 74 -19.67 -4.45 -0.61
C ARG A 74 -19.28 -5.17 -1.91
N SER A 75 -20.28 -5.52 -2.72
CA SER A 75 -20.07 -6.00 -4.08
C SER A 75 -19.48 -4.90 -4.96
N TRP A 76 -18.34 -5.19 -5.58
CA TRP A 76 -17.65 -4.26 -6.48
C TRP A 76 -18.41 -4.13 -7.82
N PRO A 77 -18.46 -2.93 -8.43
CA PRO A 77 -19.03 -2.78 -9.76
C PRO A 77 -18.18 -3.57 -10.77
N THR A 78 -18.82 -4.44 -11.55
CA THR A 78 -18.13 -5.31 -12.53
C THR A 78 -17.92 -4.62 -13.88
N GLN A 79 -18.70 -3.58 -14.18
CA GLN A 79 -18.62 -2.86 -15.44
C GLN A 79 -17.23 -2.26 -15.72
N PRO A 80 -16.58 -1.52 -14.78
CA PRO A 80 -15.26 -0.94 -15.06
C PRO A 80 -14.18 -1.99 -15.33
N PHE A 81 -14.27 -3.18 -14.72
CA PHE A 81 -13.35 -4.29 -15.03
C PHE A 81 -13.46 -4.73 -16.48
N GLY A 82 -14.69 -4.79 -17.02
CA GLY A 82 -14.93 -5.12 -18.42
C GLY A 82 -14.32 -4.06 -19.36
N GLU A 83 -14.55 -2.79 -19.07
CA GLU A 83 -14.02 -1.67 -19.85
C GLU A 83 -12.48 -1.66 -19.87
N VAL A 84 -11.85 -1.81 -18.71
CA VAL A 84 -10.38 -1.84 -18.58
C VAL A 84 -9.78 -3.07 -19.26
N THR A 85 -10.47 -4.22 -19.20
CA THR A 85 -10.05 -5.43 -19.92
C THR A 85 -10.12 -5.24 -21.44
N VAL A 86 -11.17 -4.60 -21.96
CA VAL A 86 -11.29 -4.28 -23.40
C VAL A 86 -10.18 -3.33 -23.82
N SER A 87 -9.84 -2.32 -23.03
CA SER A 87 -8.72 -1.41 -23.30
C SER A 87 -7.38 -2.15 -23.34
N LEU A 88 -7.14 -3.10 -22.42
CA LEU A 88 -5.95 -3.93 -22.46
C LEU A 88 -5.84 -4.73 -23.76
N PHE A 89 -6.91 -5.40 -24.18
CA PHE A 89 -6.87 -6.19 -25.42
C PHE A 89 -6.59 -5.32 -26.64
N LYS A 90 -7.18 -4.13 -26.72
CA LYS A 90 -6.87 -3.18 -27.79
C LYS A 90 -5.38 -2.84 -27.84
N GLN A 91 -4.75 -2.60 -26.70
CA GLN A 91 -3.33 -2.28 -26.67
C GLN A 91 -2.43 -3.46 -26.98
N ILE A 92 -2.79 -4.66 -26.52
CA ILE A 92 -2.09 -5.89 -26.91
C ILE A 92 -2.15 -6.06 -28.42
N ASP A 93 -3.33 -5.87 -29.03
CA ASP A 93 -3.52 -5.94 -30.48
C ASP A 93 -2.67 -4.89 -31.21
N GLU A 94 -2.67 -3.64 -30.75
CA GLU A 94 -1.85 -2.57 -31.33
C GLU A 94 -0.34 -2.86 -31.25
N LEU A 95 0.14 -3.33 -30.09
CA LEU A 95 1.55 -3.68 -29.90
C LEU A 95 1.96 -4.89 -30.72
N HIS A 96 1.05 -5.86 -30.86
CA HIS A 96 1.25 -7.01 -31.73
C HIS A 96 1.35 -6.57 -33.19
N CYS A 97 0.46 -5.66 -33.65
CA CYS A 97 0.53 -5.08 -34.99
C CYS A 97 1.82 -4.29 -35.23
N ARG A 98 2.38 -3.63 -34.21
CA ARG A 98 3.65 -2.90 -34.29
C ARG A 98 4.90 -3.79 -34.12
N ALA A 99 4.74 -5.09 -33.84
CA ALA A 99 5.82 -6.01 -33.47
C ALA A 99 6.66 -5.53 -32.26
N GLU A 100 6.05 -4.74 -31.38
CA GLU A 100 6.66 -4.20 -30.15
C GLU A 100 6.24 -4.98 -28.90
N LEU A 101 5.37 -5.98 -29.08
CA LEU A 101 4.86 -6.79 -27.98
C LEU A 101 5.95 -7.74 -27.48
N ASP A 102 6.46 -7.46 -26.28
CA ASP A 102 7.32 -8.38 -25.55
C ASP A 102 6.49 -9.53 -24.95
N HIS A 103 6.37 -10.61 -25.71
CA HIS A 103 5.71 -11.84 -25.25
C HIS A 103 6.46 -12.56 -24.12
N ALA A 104 7.75 -12.24 -23.89
CA ALA A 104 8.56 -12.89 -22.86
C ALA A 104 8.36 -12.27 -21.47
N ASN A 105 7.90 -11.02 -21.39
CA ASN A 105 7.66 -10.32 -20.13
C ASN A 105 6.31 -9.59 -20.09
N PRO A 106 5.21 -10.28 -19.75
CA PRO A 106 3.89 -9.67 -19.68
C PRO A 106 3.68 -8.80 -18.42
N LEU A 107 4.58 -8.88 -17.42
CA LEU A 107 4.42 -8.26 -16.11
C LEU A 107 4.09 -6.76 -16.14
N PRO A 108 4.76 -5.92 -16.97
CA PRO A 108 4.46 -4.47 -17.00
C PRO A 108 3.01 -4.18 -17.40
N TYR A 109 2.44 -4.97 -18.30
CA TYR A 109 1.06 -4.78 -18.78
C TYR A 109 0.02 -5.16 -17.72
N HIS A 110 0.29 -6.21 -16.93
CA HIS A 110 -0.58 -6.60 -15.81
C HIS A 110 -0.64 -5.52 -14.72
N PHE A 111 0.49 -4.90 -14.39
CA PHE A 111 0.51 -3.83 -13.40
C PHE A 111 -0.21 -2.58 -13.90
N ARG A 112 -0.03 -2.20 -15.17
CA ARG A 112 -0.75 -1.07 -15.78
C ARG A 112 -2.26 -1.30 -15.82
N LEU A 113 -2.70 -2.49 -16.21
CA LEU A 113 -4.09 -2.91 -16.14
C LEU A 113 -4.64 -2.78 -14.71
N THR A 114 -3.90 -3.30 -13.74
CA THR A 114 -4.32 -3.28 -12.33
C THR A 114 -4.42 -1.85 -11.81
N LEU A 115 -3.48 -0.97 -12.18
CA LEU A 115 -3.48 0.43 -11.78
C LEU A 115 -4.71 1.17 -12.36
N ASP A 116 -5.01 0.98 -13.64
CA ASP A 116 -6.19 1.59 -14.28
C ASP A 116 -7.51 1.04 -13.72
N ALA A 117 -7.59 -0.27 -13.49
CA ALA A 117 -8.76 -0.90 -12.89
C ALA A 117 -9.00 -0.37 -11.47
N LEU A 118 -7.94 -0.36 -10.64
CA LEU A 118 -8.04 0.11 -9.26
C LEU A 118 -8.37 1.60 -9.21
N GLY A 119 -7.74 2.42 -10.07
CA GLY A 119 -8.08 3.83 -10.21
C GLY A 119 -9.57 4.06 -10.43
N LYS A 120 -10.10 3.42 -11.46
CA LYS A 120 -11.51 3.59 -11.84
C LYS A 120 -12.46 3.07 -10.77
N ILE A 121 -12.17 1.93 -10.16
CA ILE A 121 -13.13 1.29 -9.25
C ILE A 121 -13.01 1.83 -7.82
N ALA A 122 -11.80 1.96 -7.31
CA ALA A 122 -11.58 2.37 -5.92
C ALA A 122 -11.70 3.89 -5.74
N PHE A 123 -11.25 4.66 -6.73
CA PHE A 123 -11.12 6.13 -6.61
C PHE A 123 -12.00 6.90 -7.59
N ASN A 124 -12.58 6.21 -8.58
CA ASN A 124 -13.18 6.84 -9.76
C ASN A 124 -12.21 7.81 -10.44
N PHE A 125 -10.97 7.38 -10.60
CA PHE A 125 -9.84 8.14 -11.15
C PHE A 125 -9.24 7.39 -12.35
N GLU A 126 -8.98 8.09 -13.45
CA GLU A 126 -8.38 7.50 -14.65
C GLU A 126 -6.86 7.77 -14.66
N PHE A 127 -6.05 6.73 -14.43
CA PHE A 127 -4.59 6.85 -14.49
C PHE A 127 -4.05 6.88 -15.92
N HIS A 128 -4.79 6.29 -16.88
CA HIS A 128 -4.36 6.07 -18.27
C HIS A 128 -3.01 5.35 -18.37
N ALA A 129 -2.73 4.44 -17.42
CA ALA A 129 -1.48 3.70 -17.32
C ALA A 129 -1.27 2.73 -18.51
N LEU A 130 -2.37 2.27 -19.10
CA LEU A 130 -2.36 1.49 -20.32
C LEU A 130 -2.08 2.41 -21.54
N ASP A 131 -2.86 3.47 -21.72
CA ASP A 131 -2.83 4.29 -22.96
C ASP A 131 -1.55 5.10 -23.11
N ASP A 132 -1.00 5.62 -22.00
CA ASP A 132 0.23 6.38 -21.98
C ASP A 132 1.39 5.50 -21.50
N GLN A 133 2.16 4.97 -22.46
CA GLN A 133 3.32 4.12 -22.15
C GLN A 133 4.39 4.81 -21.28
N LEU A 134 4.37 6.16 -21.25
CA LEU A 134 5.23 7.03 -20.45
C LEU A 134 4.43 7.79 -19.38
N GLY A 135 3.24 7.30 -19.03
CA GLY A 135 2.39 7.92 -18.03
C GLY A 135 3.14 8.08 -16.72
N LYS A 136 3.22 9.32 -16.23
CA LYS A 136 3.97 9.72 -15.01
C LYS A 136 3.76 8.74 -13.85
N TYR A 137 2.53 8.23 -13.69
CA TYR A 137 2.15 7.34 -12.59
C TYR A 137 2.53 5.87 -12.81
N ALA A 138 2.52 5.39 -14.06
CA ALA A 138 2.98 4.04 -14.38
C ALA A 138 4.50 3.91 -14.17
N GLU A 139 5.26 4.93 -14.60
CA GLU A 139 6.71 4.99 -14.37
C GLU A 139 7.04 5.16 -12.87
N ALA A 140 6.24 5.97 -12.15
CA ALA A 140 6.40 6.12 -10.70
C ALA A 140 6.19 4.79 -9.97
N TRP A 141 5.14 4.04 -10.33
CA TRP A 141 4.85 2.73 -9.74
C TRP A 141 5.95 1.71 -10.00
N GLU A 142 6.45 1.63 -11.24
CA GLU A 142 7.56 0.73 -11.60
C GLU A 142 8.83 1.05 -10.79
N GLN A 143 9.15 2.33 -10.64
CA GLN A 143 10.29 2.78 -9.83
C GLN A 143 10.13 2.39 -8.36
N ILE A 144 8.92 2.49 -7.82
CA ILE A 144 8.60 2.07 -6.46
C ILE A 144 8.78 0.56 -6.29
N MET A 145 8.23 -0.25 -7.20
CA MET A 145 8.34 -1.71 -7.16
C MET A 145 9.80 -2.17 -7.29
N ASN A 146 10.56 -1.54 -8.17
CA ASN A 146 12.00 -1.77 -8.29
C ASN A 146 12.75 -1.35 -7.03
N GLY A 147 12.34 -0.27 -6.36
CA GLY A 147 12.86 0.17 -5.06
C GLY A 147 12.66 -0.86 -3.95
N PHE A 148 11.51 -1.55 -3.93
CA PHE A 148 11.23 -2.60 -2.94
C PHE A 148 12.06 -3.87 -3.14
N SER A 149 12.50 -4.14 -4.37
CA SER A 149 13.39 -5.28 -4.65
C SER A 149 14.79 -5.14 -4.03
N GLN A 150 15.14 -3.96 -3.49
CA GLN A 150 16.43 -3.71 -2.84
C GLN A 150 16.47 -4.28 -1.41
N ILE A 151 16.69 -5.59 -1.32
CA ILE A 151 16.78 -6.39 -0.09
C ILE A 151 17.68 -5.74 0.98
N LEU A 152 18.73 -5.03 0.58
CA LEU A 152 19.66 -4.37 1.49
C LEU A 152 18.98 -3.31 2.38
N PHE A 153 18.09 -2.50 1.82
CA PHE A 153 17.36 -1.47 2.58
C PHE A 153 16.20 -2.06 3.40
N LEU A 154 15.71 -3.24 3.01
CA LEU A 154 14.73 -3.99 3.80
C LEU A 154 15.35 -4.61 5.06
N LEU A 155 16.55 -5.20 4.94
CA LEU A 155 17.26 -5.81 6.06
C LEU A 155 17.90 -4.78 6.99
N PHE A 156 18.24 -3.61 6.47
CA PHE A 156 18.89 -2.55 7.23
C PHE A 156 18.20 -1.20 7.00
N PRO A 157 17.01 -0.96 7.59
CA PRO A 157 16.24 0.28 7.40
C PRO A 157 17.00 1.54 7.83
N TRP A 158 17.92 1.43 8.79
CA TRP A 158 18.77 2.55 9.24
C TRP A 158 19.71 3.08 8.14
N LEU A 159 19.97 2.33 7.07
CA LEU A 159 20.72 2.82 5.90
C LEU A 159 19.97 3.94 5.16
N ASP A 160 18.66 4.06 5.35
CA ASP A 160 17.86 5.13 4.74
C ASP A 160 18.21 6.52 5.31
N ILE A 161 18.80 6.59 6.51
CA ILE A 161 19.38 7.85 7.05
C ILE A 161 20.49 8.35 6.13
N PHE A 162 21.21 7.44 5.49
CA PHE A 162 22.27 7.73 4.53
C PHE A 162 21.75 7.73 3.08
N ALA A 163 20.44 7.81 2.85
CA ALA A 163 19.83 7.84 1.52
C ALA A 163 20.42 8.93 0.62
N PHE A 164 20.91 10.03 1.19
CA PHE A 164 21.56 11.10 0.42
C PHE A 164 22.81 10.63 -0.35
N LEU A 165 23.49 9.57 0.11
CA LEU A 165 24.64 8.94 -0.54
C LEU A 165 24.23 8.00 -1.69
N PHE A 166 22.97 7.55 -1.72
CA PHE A 166 22.46 6.60 -2.71
C PHE A 166 21.49 7.32 -3.67
N PRO A 167 21.92 7.67 -4.90
CA PRO A 167 21.08 8.40 -5.84
C PRO A 167 19.79 7.63 -6.19
N SER A 168 19.86 6.30 -6.23
CA SER A 168 18.68 5.43 -6.42
C SER A 168 17.63 5.62 -5.32
N ARG A 169 18.06 5.83 -4.07
CA ARG A 169 17.16 5.99 -2.92
C ARG A 169 16.56 7.40 -2.88
N ARG A 170 17.33 8.42 -3.25
CA ARG A 170 16.80 9.79 -3.43
C ARG A 170 15.71 9.83 -4.49
N LYS A 171 15.95 9.22 -5.65
CA LYS A 171 14.97 9.15 -6.74
C LYS A 171 13.69 8.42 -6.28
N LEU A 172 13.83 7.30 -5.56
CA LEU A 172 12.70 6.59 -4.99
C LEU A 172 11.89 7.48 -4.03
N ASN A 173 12.55 8.19 -3.12
CA ASN A 173 11.87 9.08 -2.17
C ASN A 173 11.18 10.26 -2.86
N GLU A 174 11.73 10.78 -3.96
CA GLU A 174 11.07 11.80 -4.79
C GLU A 174 9.82 11.24 -5.48
N VAL A 175 9.92 10.05 -6.07
CA VAL A 175 8.79 9.36 -6.71
C VAL A 175 7.69 9.03 -5.70
N MET A 176 8.05 8.60 -4.49
CA MET A 176 7.08 8.36 -3.41
C MET A 176 6.33 9.64 -3.03
N LYS A 177 7.02 10.78 -2.94
CA LYS A 177 6.37 12.08 -2.66
C LYS A 177 5.39 12.47 -3.77
N ASP A 178 5.74 12.24 -5.02
CA ASP A 178 4.85 12.51 -6.16
C ASP A 178 3.58 11.65 -6.10
N MET A 179 3.70 10.38 -5.71
CA MET A 179 2.56 9.49 -5.51
C MET A 179 1.72 9.90 -4.29
N ASP A 180 2.35 10.33 -3.21
CA ASP A 180 1.64 10.85 -2.04
C ASP A 180 0.82 12.09 -2.38
N GLU A 181 1.40 13.03 -3.12
CA GLU A 181 0.71 14.25 -3.55
C GLU A 181 -0.51 13.93 -4.39
N LEU A 182 -0.40 12.94 -5.29
CA LEU A 182 -1.51 12.45 -6.08
C LEU A 182 -2.63 11.88 -5.20
N LEU A 183 -2.30 10.99 -4.26
CA LEU A 183 -3.29 10.39 -3.36
C LEU A 183 -4.00 11.46 -2.53
N TYR A 184 -3.26 12.43 -1.99
CA TYR A 184 -3.86 13.56 -1.26
C TYR A 184 -4.80 14.37 -2.16
N ARG A 185 -4.43 14.61 -3.42
CA ARG A 185 -5.29 15.31 -4.38
C ARG A 185 -6.60 14.56 -4.62
N ILE A 186 -6.53 13.26 -4.87
CA ILE A 186 -7.71 12.39 -5.06
C ILE A 186 -8.61 12.42 -3.82
N ILE A 187 -8.04 12.33 -2.62
CA ILE A 187 -8.79 12.43 -1.35
C ILE A 187 -9.50 13.78 -1.23
N GLU A 188 -8.82 14.88 -1.53
CA GLU A 188 -9.41 16.22 -1.42
C GLU A 188 -10.52 16.48 -2.42
N GLU A 189 -10.32 16.07 -3.68
CA GLU A 189 -11.33 16.12 -4.72
C GLU A 189 -12.55 15.31 -4.31
N LYS A 190 -12.35 14.08 -3.81
CA LYS A 190 -13.45 13.23 -3.35
C LYS A 190 -14.22 13.84 -2.19
N ARG A 191 -13.52 14.39 -1.19
CA ARG A 191 -14.16 15.12 -0.07
C ARG A 191 -14.98 16.32 -0.57
N ALA A 192 -14.50 17.03 -1.61
CA ALA A 192 -15.26 18.14 -2.21
C ALA A 192 -16.52 17.64 -2.93
N GLU A 193 -16.44 16.53 -3.67
CA GLU A 193 -17.60 15.89 -4.32
C GLU A 193 -18.69 15.50 -3.32
N ILE A 194 -18.30 14.90 -2.19
CA ILE A 194 -19.21 14.51 -1.11
C ILE A 194 -19.89 15.75 -0.51
N ARG A 195 -19.12 16.81 -0.19
CA ARG A 195 -19.66 18.07 0.34
C ARG A 195 -20.63 18.76 -0.63
N ASN A 196 -20.34 18.72 -1.92
CA ASN A 196 -21.19 19.27 -2.97
C ASN A 196 -22.47 18.45 -3.19
N GLY A 197 -22.62 17.33 -2.50
CA GLY A 197 -23.84 16.54 -2.47
C GLY A 197 -23.97 15.56 -3.63
N LYS A 198 -22.87 15.21 -4.31
CA LYS A 198 -22.85 14.24 -5.43
C LYS A 198 -23.54 12.91 -5.06
N TYR A 199 -23.49 12.53 -3.79
CA TYR A 199 -24.04 11.28 -3.28
C TYR A 199 -25.27 11.44 -2.38
N ARG A 200 -25.87 12.64 -2.25
CA ARG A 200 -27.03 12.91 -1.36
C ARG A 200 -28.32 12.16 -1.74
N SER A 201 -28.38 11.63 -2.95
CA SER A 201 -29.54 10.87 -3.47
C SER A 201 -29.11 9.58 -4.16
N ALA A 202 -27.82 9.25 -4.11
CA ALA A 202 -27.28 8.04 -4.68
C ALA A 202 -27.52 6.89 -3.70
N ASP A 203 -27.91 5.74 -4.19
CA ASP A 203 -27.85 4.52 -3.37
C ASP A 203 -26.40 4.30 -2.95
N THR A 204 -26.17 3.69 -1.80
CA THR A 204 -24.83 3.33 -1.33
C THR A 204 -24.09 2.48 -2.37
N GLN A 205 -24.81 1.87 -3.31
CA GLN A 205 -24.33 1.12 -4.47
C GLN A 205 -23.62 1.93 -5.56
N ASP A 206 -23.71 3.26 -5.58
CA ASP A 206 -23.04 4.09 -6.59
C ASP A 206 -21.76 4.75 -6.06
N MET A 207 -21.46 4.59 -4.76
CA MET A 207 -20.25 5.16 -4.16
C MET A 207 -19.00 4.35 -4.52
N ASP A 208 -17.88 5.02 -4.78
CA ASP A 208 -16.57 4.37 -4.91
C ASP A 208 -15.98 3.99 -3.54
N LEU A 209 -14.96 3.13 -3.52
CA LEU A 209 -14.34 2.63 -2.27
C LEU A 209 -13.88 3.78 -1.38
N LEU A 210 -13.25 4.80 -1.97
CA LEU A 210 -12.75 5.95 -1.22
C LEU A 210 -13.88 6.78 -0.61
N ALA A 211 -14.99 6.99 -1.35
CA ALA A 211 -16.16 7.65 -0.78
C ALA A 211 -16.69 6.91 0.46
N LEU A 212 -16.78 5.58 0.41
CA LEU A 212 -17.19 4.76 1.56
C LEU A 212 -16.20 4.86 2.73
N MET A 213 -14.90 4.86 2.45
CA MET A 213 -13.88 5.00 3.49
C MET A 213 -13.95 6.37 4.17
N ILE A 214 -14.22 7.44 3.41
CA ILE A 214 -14.42 8.78 3.97
C ILE A 214 -15.69 8.84 4.83
N GLU A 215 -16.80 8.26 4.35
CA GLU A 215 -18.05 8.22 5.11
C GLU A 215 -17.91 7.40 6.41
N ALA A 216 -17.27 6.24 6.35
CA ALA A 216 -17.00 5.41 7.52
C ALA A 216 -16.05 6.11 8.52
N ALA A 217 -15.07 6.86 8.03
CA ALA A 217 -14.19 7.67 8.88
C ALA A 217 -14.95 8.82 9.55
N ASP A 218 -15.84 9.52 8.82
CA ASP A 218 -16.63 10.64 9.35
C ASP A 218 -17.71 10.16 10.35
N ALA A 219 -18.25 8.94 10.17
CA ALA A 219 -19.29 8.37 11.03
C ALA A 219 -18.80 7.91 12.41
N GLU A 220 -17.51 7.56 12.54
CA GLU A 220 -16.94 7.11 13.82
C GLU A 220 -16.69 8.27 14.81
N GLU A 221 -17.00 9.54 14.45
CA GLU A 221 -16.77 10.76 15.27
C GLU A 221 -15.34 10.90 15.85
N ASP A 222 -14.40 10.07 15.41
CA ASP A 222 -13.02 10.07 15.85
C ASP A 222 -12.19 10.94 14.90
N PRO A 223 -11.69 12.11 15.34
CA PRO A 223 -10.86 12.98 14.52
C PRO A 223 -9.49 12.36 14.14
N MET A 224 -9.21 11.09 14.51
CA MET A 224 -7.92 10.46 14.27
C MET A 224 -7.63 10.00 12.84
N LEU A 225 -8.61 9.70 11.97
CA LEU A 225 -8.32 9.40 10.56
C LEU A 225 -7.99 10.68 9.78
N THR A 226 -6.81 11.22 10.08
CA THR A 226 -6.18 12.31 9.35
C THR A 226 -5.99 11.91 7.89
N LYS A 227 -5.88 12.89 6.99
CA LYS A 227 -5.63 12.63 5.55
C LYS A 227 -4.46 11.66 5.32
N LYS A 228 -3.47 11.67 6.22
CA LYS A 228 -2.32 10.78 6.23
C LYS A 228 -2.67 9.30 6.49
N GLU A 229 -3.73 9.02 7.25
CA GLU A 229 -4.17 7.66 7.55
C GLU A 229 -5.12 7.09 6.49
N LEU A 230 -5.76 7.97 5.68
CA LEU A 230 -6.52 7.58 4.49
C LEU A 230 -5.62 7.31 3.26
N ARG A 231 -4.41 7.86 3.26
CA ARG A 231 -3.38 7.65 2.23
C ARG A 231 -2.65 6.33 2.47
#